data_AF-A0A512NHQ4-F1
#
_entry.id   AF-A0A512NHQ4-F1
#
_cell.length_a   1.000
_cell.length_b   1.000
_cell.length_c   1.000
_cell.angle_alpha   90.00
_cell.angle_beta   90.00
_cell.angle_gamma   90.00
#
_symmetry.space_group_name_H-M   'P 1'
#
loop_
_entity.id
_entity.type
_entity.pdbx_description
1 polymer ?
#
loop_
_entity_poly.entity_id
_entity_poly.type
_entity_poly.pdbx_seq_one_letter_code
_entity_poly.pdbx_strand_id
1 'polypeptide(L)'
;MRYAPSLAKAALALVLPFILAHCASLLSDRLPLKYDAQSVGGPNSGAPLQLYLPPGDGPFPAVVVMHSCSGITDNTRTWATRLVNWGYAALIVDSFGPRNSRSVCENVDSIPTRVRAQDAHNAATYLRTLPNIQAERIGIIGFSHGGSSTLWAAIGVEIPVDRGGHPFQAGVAYYPGCSGRAIVGPYVTDVLILTGKNDTWTPADLASRRLRREPTTPVRPPSRSIPVRCTASTSAPCPHSPVPAT
;
A
#
# COMPACT_ATOMS: atom_id res chain seq x y z
N MET A 1 -31.67 -37.27 43.65
CA MET A 1 -30.50 -36.35 43.74
C MET A 1 -30.20 -35.83 42.34
N ARG A 2 -30.38 -34.52 42.10
CA ARG A 2 -30.00 -33.90 40.81
C ARG A 2 -28.53 -33.47 40.91
N TYR A 3 -27.71 -33.99 40.00
CA TYR A 3 -26.28 -33.66 39.89
C TYR A 3 -26.16 -32.19 39.45
N ALA A 4 -25.63 -31.33 40.32
CA ALA A 4 -25.21 -29.98 39.90
C ALA A 4 -23.89 -30.11 39.12
N PRO A 5 -23.77 -29.54 37.91
CA PRO A 5 -22.50 -29.56 37.19
C PRO A 5 -21.46 -28.77 37.98
N SER A 6 -20.22 -29.28 38.05
CA SER A 6 -19.14 -28.62 38.78
C SER A 6 -18.85 -27.25 38.16
N LEU A 7 -18.69 -26.23 39.00
CA LEU A 7 -18.42 -24.83 38.62
C LEU A 7 -17.25 -24.69 37.62
N ALA A 8 -16.29 -25.63 37.64
CA ALA A 8 -15.17 -25.68 36.70
C ALA A 8 -15.58 -25.95 35.24
N LYS A 9 -16.60 -26.79 34.98
CA LYS A 9 -17.10 -27.06 33.62
C LYS A 9 -17.86 -25.87 33.04
N ALA A 10 -18.58 -25.13 33.90
CA ALA A 10 -19.28 -23.91 33.49
C ALA A 10 -18.32 -22.75 33.21
N ALA A 11 -17.26 -22.59 34.01
CA ALA A 11 -16.23 -21.58 33.78
C ALA A 11 -15.43 -21.85 32.49
N LEU A 12 -15.06 -23.10 32.21
CA LEU A 12 -14.32 -23.46 30.99
C LEU A 12 -15.17 -23.24 29.72
N ALA A 13 -16.48 -23.53 29.79
CA ALA A 13 -17.41 -23.30 28.68
C ALA A 13 -17.65 -21.80 28.37
N LEU A 14 -17.44 -20.91 29.35
CA LEU A 14 -17.55 -19.46 29.17
C LEU A 14 -16.25 -18.81 28.68
N VAL A 15 -15.09 -19.35 29.04
CA VAL A 15 -13.78 -18.76 28.68
C VAL A 15 -13.30 -19.17 27.28
N LEU A 16 -13.58 -20.42 26.87
CA LEU A 16 -13.18 -20.95 25.56
C LEU A 16 -13.71 -20.14 24.34
N PRO A 17 -14.99 -19.71 24.28
CA PRO A 17 -15.48 -18.91 23.16
C PRO A 17 -14.83 -17.51 23.09
N PHE A 18 -14.45 -16.92 24.23
CA PHE A 18 -13.73 -15.64 24.25
C PHE A 18 -12.29 -15.77 23.74
N ILE A 19 -11.58 -16.85 24.13
CA ILE A 19 -10.23 -17.13 23.63
C ILE A 19 -10.25 -17.42 22.12
N LEU A 20 -11.21 -18.21 21.63
CA LEU A 20 -11.36 -18.50 20.20
C LEU A 20 -11.71 -17.25 19.38
N ALA A 21 -12.57 -16.36 19.89
CA ALA A 21 -12.90 -15.10 19.24
C ALA A 21 -11.72 -14.10 19.20
N HIS A 22 -10.91 -14.03 20.26
CA HIS A 22 -9.68 -13.24 20.26
C HIS A 22 -8.62 -13.78 19.30
N CYS A 23 -8.49 -15.12 19.19
CA CYS A 23 -7.56 -15.72 18.25
C CYS A 23 -7.99 -15.48 16.78
N ALA A 24 -9.29 -15.58 16.50
CA ALA A 24 -9.85 -15.34 15.16
C ALA A 24 -9.72 -13.88 14.68
N SER A 25 -9.87 -12.91 15.58
CA SER A 25 -9.69 -11.48 15.26
C SER A 25 -8.24 -11.13 14.93
N LEU A 26 -7.27 -11.67 15.68
CA LEU A 26 -5.83 -11.49 15.39
C LEU A 26 -5.41 -12.07 14.02
N LEU A 27 -6.09 -13.12 13.55
CA LEU A 27 -5.86 -13.72 12.23
C LEU A 27 -6.48 -12.89 11.11
N SER A 28 -7.67 -12.32 11.32
CA SER A 28 -8.41 -11.53 10.32
C SER A 28 -7.64 -10.29 9.86
N ASP A 29 -6.96 -9.60 10.79
CA ASP A 29 -6.21 -8.37 10.50
C ASP A 29 -5.00 -8.60 9.58
N ARG A 30 -4.57 -9.86 9.44
CA ARG A 30 -3.42 -10.26 8.63
C ARG A 30 -3.80 -10.90 7.30
N LEU A 31 -5.10 -11.07 7.03
CA LEU A 31 -5.59 -11.59 5.76
C LEU A 31 -5.82 -10.45 4.77
N PRO A 32 -5.50 -10.64 3.48
CA PRO A 32 -5.85 -9.67 2.44
C PRO A 32 -7.36 -9.46 2.30
N LEU A 33 -7.78 -8.21 2.07
CA LEU A 33 -9.17 -7.86 1.80
C LEU A 33 -9.57 -8.28 0.40
N LYS A 34 -10.82 -8.74 0.26
CA LYS A 34 -11.45 -8.97 -1.05
C LYS A 34 -12.47 -7.86 -1.29
N TYR A 35 -12.60 -7.44 -2.54
CA TYR A 35 -13.48 -6.35 -2.91
C TYR A 35 -14.46 -6.76 -3.98
N ASP A 36 -15.66 -6.23 -3.86
CA ASP A 36 -16.78 -6.35 -4.78
C ASP A 36 -17.51 -5.00 -4.91
N ALA A 37 -18.63 -4.98 -5.63
CA ALA A 37 -19.42 -3.76 -5.80
C ALA A 37 -19.98 -3.19 -4.49
N GLN A 38 -20.18 -4.01 -3.44
CA GLN A 38 -20.67 -3.56 -2.13
C GLN A 38 -19.56 -2.92 -1.29
N SER A 39 -18.31 -3.21 -1.63
CA SER A 39 -17.14 -2.65 -0.96
C SER A 39 -16.87 -1.20 -1.39
N VAL A 40 -17.57 -0.68 -2.39
CA VAL A 40 -17.25 0.59 -3.05
C VAL A 40 -18.29 1.64 -2.77
N GLY A 41 -17.81 2.81 -2.35
CA GLY A 41 -18.62 4.01 -2.22
C GLY A 41 -17.96 5.20 -2.92
N GLY A 42 -18.72 6.28 -3.02
CA GLY A 42 -18.22 7.55 -3.53
C GLY A 42 -17.25 8.24 -2.55
N PRO A 43 -16.83 9.46 -2.90
CA PRO A 43 -16.04 10.32 -2.02
C PRO A 43 -16.67 10.44 -0.63
N ASN A 44 -15.84 10.30 0.42
CA ASN A 44 -16.26 10.45 1.82
C ASN A 44 -17.30 9.44 2.34
N SER A 45 -17.60 8.38 1.59
CA SER A 45 -18.59 7.36 1.98
C SER A 45 -18.23 6.54 3.22
N GLY A 46 -16.95 6.48 3.59
CA GLY A 46 -16.46 5.55 4.61
C GLY A 46 -16.44 4.09 4.15
N ALA A 47 -16.71 3.82 2.87
CA ALA A 47 -16.61 2.50 2.30
C ALA A 47 -15.15 2.00 2.28
N PRO A 48 -14.92 0.67 2.29
CA PRO A 48 -13.59 0.07 2.16
C PRO A 48 -12.81 0.57 0.93
N LEU A 49 -13.52 0.81 -0.17
CA LEU A 49 -12.99 1.45 -1.37
C LEU A 49 -13.76 2.75 -1.63
N GLN A 50 -13.05 3.86 -1.74
CA GLN A 50 -13.65 5.16 -2.07
C GLN A 50 -13.18 5.58 -3.46
N LEU A 51 -14.10 5.50 -4.43
CA LEU A 51 -13.83 5.76 -5.84
C LEU A 51 -14.16 7.21 -6.18
N TYR A 52 -13.17 7.90 -6.76
CA TYR A 52 -13.28 9.25 -7.29
C TYR A 52 -13.09 9.18 -8.80
N LEU A 53 -14.00 9.78 -9.56
CA LEU A 53 -13.97 9.78 -11.01
C LEU A 53 -13.85 11.21 -11.55
N PRO A 54 -13.09 11.43 -12.63
CA PRO A 54 -13.17 12.66 -13.42
C PRO A 54 -14.56 12.84 -14.04
N PRO A 55 -14.92 14.06 -14.46
CA PRO A 55 -16.14 14.28 -15.23
C PRO A 55 -16.08 13.53 -16.57
N GLY A 56 -17.23 13.04 -17.03
CA GLY A 56 -17.38 12.27 -18.26
C GLY A 56 -17.52 10.76 -18.01
N ASP A 57 -17.64 10.00 -19.10
CA ASP A 57 -17.99 8.57 -19.04
C ASP A 57 -16.76 7.63 -18.99
N GLY A 58 -15.56 8.16 -19.23
CA GLY A 58 -14.31 7.39 -19.30
C GLY A 58 -14.06 6.76 -20.69
N PRO A 59 -13.26 5.68 -20.78
CA PRO A 59 -12.55 5.04 -19.68
C PRO A 59 -11.37 5.88 -19.18
N PHE A 60 -11.15 5.93 -17.88
CA PHE A 60 -10.07 6.70 -17.26
C PHE A 60 -8.86 5.82 -16.93
N PRO A 61 -7.61 6.31 -17.08
CA PRO A 61 -6.50 5.69 -16.35
C PRO A 61 -6.77 5.85 -14.85
N ALA A 62 -6.31 4.89 -14.03
CA ALA A 62 -6.63 4.88 -12.61
C ALA A 62 -5.38 4.86 -11.72
N VAL A 63 -5.53 5.35 -10.49
CA VAL A 63 -4.49 5.32 -9.47
C VAL A 63 -5.07 4.83 -8.16
N VAL A 64 -4.47 3.76 -7.62
CA VAL A 64 -4.75 3.26 -6.27
C VAL A 64 -4.01 4.12 -5.25
N VAL A 65 -4.71 4.60 -4.23
CA VAL A 65 -4.19 5.53 -3.21
C VAL A 65 -4.12 4.83 -1.85
N MET A 66 -2.90 4.62 -1.34
CA MET A 66 -2.64 3.97 -0.06
C MET A 66 -2.38 4.97 1.07
N HIS A 67 -3.27 4.99 2.05
CA HIS A 67 -3.17 5.93 3.18
C HIS A 67 -2.00 5.62 4.14
N SER A 68 -1.66 6.61 4.97
CA SER A 68 -0.60 6.53 5.99
C SER A 68 -0.99 5.66 7.19
N CYS A 69 -0.14 5.57 8.22
CA CYS A 69 -0.47 4.85 9.45
C CYS A 69 -1.66 5.45 10.22
N SER A 70 -2.06 6.70 9.92
CA SER A 70 -3.18 7.38 10.57
C SER A 70 -4.55 7.02 9.98
N GLY A 71 -4.61 6.06 9.05
CA GLY A 71 -5.84 5.77 8.30
C GLY A 71 -6.07 6.80 7.18
N ILE A 72 -7.30 6.83 6.65
CA ILE A 72 -7.72 7.79 5.61
C ILE A 72 -7.89 9.18 6.25
N THR A 73 -7.08 10.14 5.80
CA THR A 73 -7.13 11.54 6.26
C THR A 73 -7.45 12.49 5.12
N ASP A 74 -7.64 13.78 5.44
CA ASP A 74 -7.86 14.83 4.44
C ASP A 74 -6.72 14.95 3.43
N ASN A 75 -5.48 14.65 3.84
CA ASN A 75 -4.35 14.59 2.92
C ASN A 75 -4.54 13.47 1.88
N THR A 76 -5.01 12.28 2.29
CA THR A 76 -5.32 11.18 1.36
C THR A 76 -6.41 11.59 0.36
N ARG A 77 -7.47 12.25 0.84
CA ARG A 77 -8.58 12.74 0.02
C ARG A 77 -8.13 13.84 -0.94
N THR A 78 -7.31 14.77 -0.48
CA THR A 78 -6.72 15.85 -1.29
C THR A 78 -5.91 15.29 -2.45
N TRP A 79 -5.14 14.22 -2.22
CA TRP A 79 -4.42 13.53 -3.30
C TRP A 79 -5.36 12.84 -4.29
N ALA A 80 -6.43 12.18 -3.82
CA ALA A 80 -7.43 11.60 -4.72
C ALA A 80 -8.10 12.67 -5.60
N THR A 81 -8.50 13.82 -5.01
CA THR A 81 -9.04 14.96 -5.77
C THR A 81 -8.01 15.52 -6.77
N ARG A 82 -6.74 15.63 -6.38
CA ARG A 82 -5.68 16.10 -7.29
C ARG A 82 -5.50 15.16 -8.48
N LEU A 83 -5.52 13.84 -8.26
CA LEU A 83 -5.44 12.84 -9.32
C LEU A 83 -6.63 12.93 -10.29
N VAL A 84 -7.83 13.12 -9.76
CA VAL A 84 -9.03 13.38 -10.57
C VAL A 84 -8.89 14.63 -11.42
N ASN A 85 -8.37 15.72 -10.87
CA ASN A 85 -8.11 16.95 -11.62
C ASN A 85 -7.04 16.79 -12.71
N TRP A 86 -6.20 15.77 -12.61
CA TRP A 86 -5.24 15.38 -13.65
C TRP A 86 -5.80 14.36 -14.66
N GLY A 87 -7.08 13.98 -14.54
CA GLY A 87 -7.75 13.06 -15.45
C GLY A 87 -7.63 11.58 -15.07
N TYR A 88 -7.21 11.26 -13.84
CA TYR A 88 -7.14 9.88 -13.34
C TYR A 88 -8.33 9.56 -12.45
N ALA A 89 -8.95 8.40 -12.62
CA ALA A 89 -9.76 7.82 -11.56
C ALA A 89 -8.86 7.54 -10.35
N ALA A 90 -9.33 7.87 -9.14
CA ALA A 90 -8.57 7.63 -7.92
C ALA A 90 -9.37 6.71 -7.00
N LEU A 91 -8.75 5.62 -6.55
CA LEU A 91 -9.34 4.66 -5.64
C LEU A 91 -8.58 4.67 -4.32
N ILE A 92 -9.16 5.26 -3.29
CA ILE A 92 -8.60 5.16 -1.93
C ILE A 92 -8.96 3.78 -1.37
N VAL A 93 -7.95 3.07 -0.87
CA VAL A 93 -8.11 1.74 -0.25
C VAL A 93 -8.01 1.89 1.27
N ASP A 94 -9.10 1.60 1.99
CA ASP A 94 -9.10 1.49 3.45
C ASP A 94 -8.61 0.11 3.88
N SER A 95 -7.34 0.02 4.24
CA SER A 95 -6.78 -1.21 4.81
C SER A 95 -7.08 -1.37 6.31
N PHE A 96 -7.68 -0.40 6.99
CA PHE A 96 -7.81 -0.43 8.46
C PHE A 96 -9.26 -0.60 8.92
N GLY A 97 -10.21 0.13 8.34
CA GLY A 97 -11.62 0.09 8.74
C GLY A 97 -12.21 -1.33 8.75
N PRO A 98 -12.07 -2.14 7.69
CA PRO A 98 -12.53 -3.53 7.66
C PRO A 98 -11.85 -4.44 8.70
N ARG A 99 -10.73 -4.01 9.27
CA ARG A 99 -9.95 -4.67 10.32
C ARG A 99 -10.18 -4.05 11.70
N ASN A 100 -11.28 -3.29 11.85
CA ASN A 100 -11.65 -2.58 13.07
C ASN A 100 -10.55 -1.68 13.64
N SER A 101 -9.66 -1.18 12.78
CA SER A 101 -8.58 -0.29 13.16
C SER A 101 -8.80 1.09 12.55
N ARG A 102 -8.47 2.14 13.31
CA ARG A 102 -8.44 3.53 12.80
C ARG A 102 -7.02 3.98 12.47
N SER A 103 -6.03 3.42 13.17
CA SER A 103 -4.63 3.77 13.00
C SER A 103 -3.74 2.62 13.46
N VAL A 104 -2.56 2.56 12.86
CA VAL A 104 -1.46 1.67 13.25
C VAL A 104 -0.20 2.45 13.62
N CYS A 105 -0.29 3.77 13.83
CA CYS A 105 0.92 4.57 14.10
C CYS A 105 1.62 4.18 15.40
N GLU A 106 0.86 3.69 16.39
CA GLU A 106 1.39 3.19 17.67
C GLU A 106 2.05 1.82 17.54
N ASN A 107 1.61 1.02 16.55
CA ASN A 107 2.14 -0.31 16.27
C ASN A 107 2.02 -0.61 14.77
N VAL A 108 3.03 -0.22 14.01
CA VAL A 108 3.02 -0.32 12.53
C VAL A 108 3.00 -1.77 12.03
N ASP A 109 3.36 -2.73 12.88
CA ASP A 109 3.35 -4.16 12.54
C ASP A 109 2.00 -4.84 12.79
N SER A 110 1.04 -4.14 13.42
CA SER A 110 -0.32 -4.67 13.66
C SER A 110 -1.03 -5.06 12.36
N ILE A 111 -0.88 -4.24 11.31
CA ILE A 111 -1.37 -4.53 9.95
C ILE A 111 -0.18 -4.45 8.99
N PRO A 112 0.47 -5.58 8.64
CA PRO A 112 1.71 -5.57 7.89
C PRO A 112 1.57 -4.92 6.52
N THR A 113 2.56 -4.10 6.15
CA THR A 113 2.62 -3.40 4.85
C THR A 113 2.51 -4.33 3.64
N ARG A 114 2.98 -5.58 3.74
CA ARG A 114 2.81 -6.62 2.70
C ARG A 114 1.34 -7.01 2.49
N VAL A 115 0.56 -7.08 3.57
CA VAL A 115 -0.87 -7.44 3.50
C VAL A 115 -1.63 -6.31 2.81
N ARG A 116 -1.32 -5.06 3.19
CA ARG A 116 -1.83 -3.87 2.53
C ARG A 116 -1.44 -3.78 1.05
N ALA A 117 -0.27 -4.28 0.67
CA ALA A 117 0.10 -4.38 -0.73
C ALA A 117 -0.83 -5.36 -1.48
N GLN A 118 -1.16 -6.51 -0.90
CA GLN A 118 -2.17 -7.40 -1.48
C GLN A 118 -3.56 -6.73 -1.54
N ASP A 119 -3.95 -5.95 -0.52
CA ASP A 119 -5.19 -5.14 -0.61
C ASP A 119 -5.16 -4.23 -1.84
N ALA A 120 -4.03 -3.57 -2.12
CA ALA A 120 -3.87 -2.72 -3.30
C ALA A 120 -3.98 -3.51 -4.62
N HIS A 121 -3.36 -4.70 -4.68
CA HIS A 121 -3.48 -5.61 -5.83
C HIS A 121 -4.93 -6.05 -6.07
N ASN A 122 -5.66 -6.37 -5.00
CA ASN A 122 -7.06 -6.77 -5.07
C ASN A 122 -7.96 -5.58 -5.49
N ALA A 123 -7.65 -4.37 -5.03
CA ALA A 123 -8.32 -3.15 -5.46
C ALA A 123 -8.07 -2.85 -6.95
N ALA A 124 -6.84 -3.02 -7.44
CA ALA A 124 -6.53 -2.89 -8.86
C ALA A 124 -7.26 -3.96 -9.70
N THR A 125 -7.34 -5.19 -9.20
CA THR A 125 -8.12 -6.26 -9.83
C THR A 125 -9.60 -5.91 -9.92
N TYR A 126 -10.17 -5.28 -8.89
CA TYR A 126 -11.53 -4.76 -8.93
C TYR A 126 -11.67 -3.62 -9.96
N LEU A 127 -10.75 -2.64 -10.00
CA LEU A 127 -10.79 -1.57 -10.99
C LEU A 127 -10.82 -2.09 -12.44
N ARG A 128 -10.12 -3.19 -12.73
CA ARG A 128 -10.11 -3.84 -14.05
C ARG A 128 -11.46 -4.41 -14.47
N THR A 129 -12.40 -4.61 -13.55
CA THR A 129 -13.75 -5.08 -13.89
C THR A 129 -14.69 -3.95 -14.28
N LEU A 130 -14.30 -2.69 -14.04
CA LEU A 130 -15.15 -1.53 -14.29
C LEU A 130 -15.03 -1.07 -15.77
N PRO A 131 -16.16 -0.89 -16.48
CA PRO A 131 -16.15 -0.52 -17.89
C PRO A 131 -15.61 0.89 -18.16
N ASN A 132 -15.67 1.78 -17.16
CA ASN A 132 -15.18 3.16 -17.24
C ASN A 132 -13.72 3.31 -16.78
N ILE A 133 -12.97 2.21 -16.63
CA ILE A 133 -11.55 2.22 -16.25
C ILE A 133 -10.71 1.56 -17.34
N GLN A 134 -9.56 2.17 -17.66
CA GLN A 134 -8.56 1.58 -18.54
C GLN A 134 -7.79 0.48 -17.77
N ALA A 135 -8.22 -0.77 -17.91
CA ALA A 135 -7.70 -1.92 -17.15
C ALA A 135 -6.17 -2.09 -17.17
N GLU A 136 -5.52 -1.67 -18.26
CA GLU A 136 -4.07 -1.74 -18.46
C GLU A 136 -3.31 -0.47 -18.04
N ARG A 137 -4.00 0.56 -17.55
CA ARG A 137 -3.41 1.85 -17.16
C ARG A 137 -3.75 2.19 -15.71
N ILE A 138 -3.30 1.32 -14.81
CA ILE A 138 -3.46 1.47 -13.37
C ILE A 138 -2.09 1.73 -12.74
N GLY A 139 -1.99 2.77 -11.93
CA GLY A 139 -0.81 3.09 -11.10
C GLY A 139 -1.12 3.01 -9.61
N ILE A 140 -0.12 3.22 -8.78
CA ILE A 140 -0.25 3.25 -7.32
C ILE A 140 0.52 4.43 -6.72
N ILE A 141 -0.06 5.05 -5.68
CA ILE A 141 0.60 6.05 -4.87
C ILE A 141 0.36 5.74 -3.39
N GLY A 142 1.38 5.95 -2.55
CA GLY A 142 1.24 5.74 -1.12
C GLY A 142 2.15 6.61 -0.28
N PHE A 143 1.73 6.82 0.98
CA PHE A 143 2.36 7.74 1.92
C PHE A 143 2.78 7.05 3.21
N SER A 144 4.01 7.25 3.70
CA SER A 144 4.53 6.61 4.93
C SER A 144 4.32 5.09 4.91
N HIS A 145 3.50 4.57 5.83
CA HIS A 145 3.09 3.18 5.85
C HIS A 145 2.46 2.71 4.53
N GLY A 146 1.68 3.57 3.86
CA GLY A 146 1.16 3.31 2.51
C GLY A 146 2.24 3.39 1.41
N GLY A 147 3.29 4.19 1.63
CA GLY A 147 4.46 4.24 0.76
C GLY A 147 5.23 2.91 0.83
N SER A 148 5.43 2.37 2.03
CA SER A 148 5.99 1.02 2.21
C SER A 148 5.14 -0.07 1.57
N SER A 149 3.81 0.03 1.68
CA SER A 149 2.88 -0.87 0.96
C SER A 149 3.00 -0.74 -0.57
N THR A 150 3.25 0.46 -1.07
CA THR A 150 3.49 0.71 -2.50
C THR A 150 4.77 0.03 -2.98
N LEU A 151 5.84 0.06 -2.18
CA LEU A 151 7.07 -0.65 -2.49
C LEU A 151 6.86 -2.17 -2.51
N TRP A 152 6.12 -2.71 -1.53
CA TRP A 152 5.76 -4.13 -1.53
C TRP A 152 4.91 -4.53 -2.74
N ALA A 153 3.95 -3.68 -3.13
CA ALA A 153 3.12 -3.93 -4.29
C ALA A 153 3.91 -3.97 -5.61
N ALA A 154 5.06 -3.30 -5.64
CA ALA A 154 5.99 -3.28 -6.76
C ALA A 154 6.98 -4.45 -6.78
N ILE A 155 7.00 -5.35 -5.79
CA ILE A 155 7.86 -6.55 -5.76
C ILE A 155 7.07 -7.74 -6.31
N GLY A 156 7.44 -8.24 -7.48
CA GLY A 156 6.68 -9.26 -8.22
C GLY A 156 6.70 -10.67 -7.64
N VAL A 157 7.58 -10.95 -6.67
CA VAL A 157 7.87 -12.32 -6.20
C VAL A 157 7.10 -12.75 -4.96
N GLU A 158 6.37 -11.85 -4.28
CA GLU A 158 5.75 -12.16 -2.98
C GLU A 158 4.22 -12.14 -2.94
N ILE A 159 3.55 -11.68 -4.00
CA ILE A 159 2.10 -11.50 -4.03
C ILE A 159 1.52 -12.43 -5.10
N PRO A 160 0.89 -13.57 -4.70
CA PRO A 160 0.16 -14.43 -5.62
C PRO A 160 -0.98 -13.62 -6.26
N VAL A 161 -0.76 -13.18 -7.49
CA VAL A 161 -1.79 -12.58 -8.34
C VAL A 161 -2.51 -13.74 -9.02
N ASP A 162 -3.65 -14.11 -8.45
CA ASP A 162 -4.65 -15.03 -8.97
C ASP A 162 -5.20 -14.64 -10.36
N ARG A 163 -4.77 -13.50 -10.92
CA ARG A 163 -5.10 -13.03 -12.28
C ARG A 163 -3.92 -12.44 -13.06
N GLY A 164 -2.72 -12.99 -12.90
CA GLY A 164 -1.70 -13.00 -13.97
C GLY A 164 -1.11 -11.66 -14.41
N GLY A 165 -0.64 -10.81 -13.49
CA GLY A 165 0.28 -9.74 -13.88
C GLY A 165 0.59 -8.73 -12.79
N HIS A 166 1.67 -7.97 -13.00
CA HIS A 166 2.00 -6.75 -12.28
C HIS A 166 0.84 -5.75 -12.49
N PRO A 167 -0.03 -5.49 -11.50
CA PRO A 167 -1.25 -4.72 -11.77
C PRO A 167 -0.96 -3.23 -11.94
N PHE A 168 0.23 -2.79 -11.56
CA PHE A 168 0.64 -1.40 -11.59
C PHE A 168 1.69 -1.16 -12.65
N GLN A 169 1.42 -0.17 -13.51
CA GLN A 169 2.36 0.30 -14.53
C GLN A 169 3.41 1.25 -13.96
N ALA A 170 3.08 1.97 -12.88
CA ALA A 170 3.99 2.84 -12.17
C ALA A 170 3.54 3.01 -10.72
N GLY A 171 4.51 3.28 -9.83
CA GLY A 171 4.32 3.53 -8.42
C GLY A 171 5.01 4.80 -7.93
N VAL A 172 4.40 5.52 -6.99
CA VAL A 172 5.03 6.63 -6.28
C VAL A 172 4.95 6.39 -4.78
N ALA A 173 6.10 6.22 -4.13
CA ALA A 173 6.21 6.01 -2.70
C ALA A 173 6.72 7.29 -2.01
N TYR A 174 5.82 7.99 -1.32
CA TYR A 174 6.15 9.13 -0.48
C TYR A 174 6.60 8.67 0.90
N TYR A 175 7.83 9.05 1.25
CA TYR A 175 8.50 8.83 2.55
C TYR A 175 8.22 7.43 3.13
N PRO A 176 8.49 6.34 2.36
CA PRO A 176 8.27 4.99 2.87
C PRO A 176 9.18 4.70 4.06
N GLY A 177 8.70 3.85 4.97
CA GLY A 177 9.55 3.27 6.01
C GLY A 177 10.80 2.65 5.39
N CYS A 178 11.96 2.94 5.98
CA CYS A 178 13.29 2.65 5.44
C CYS A 178 13.93 1.34 5.98
N SER A 179 13.11 0.43 6.50
CA SER A 179 13.50 -0.91 6.96
C SER A 179 12.91 -2.05 6.10
N GLY A 180 13.58 -3.20 6.05
CA GLY A 180 13.09 -4.42 5.39
C GLY A 180 13.42 -4.57 3.90
N ARG A 181 12.92 -5.69 3.32
CA ARG A 181 13.16 -6.13 1.94
C ARG A 181 12.45 -5.26 0.90
N ALA A 182 11.32 -4.64 1.26
CA ALA A 182 10.52 -3.81 0.36
C ALA A 182 11.30 -2.71 -0.35
N ILE A 183 12.29 -2.12 0.32
CA ILE A 183 13.07 -0.98 -0.18
C ILE A 183 14.11 -1.38 -1.23
N VAL A 184 14.59 -2.62 -1.17
CA VAL A 184 15.72 -3.08 -1.99
C VAL A 184 15.28 -3.85 -3.23
N GLY A 185 13.98 -4.09 -3.41
CA GLY A 185 13.45 -4.82 -4.57
C GLY A 185 13.71 -6.34 -4.49
N PRO A 186 13.67 -7.06 -5.63
CA PRO A 186 13.62 -6.55 -7.00
C PRO A 186 12.23 -6.00 -7.35
N TYR A 187 12.19 -4.77 -7.87
CA TYR A 187 10.95 -4.19 -8.37
C TYR A 187 10.66 -4.66 -9.80
N VAL A 188 9.40 -4.94 -10.06
CA VAL A 188 8.86 -5.31 -11.38
C VAL A 188 7.94 -4.22 -11.95
N THR A 189 7.69 -3.18 -11.16
CA THR A 189 6.96 -1.96 -11.51
C THR A 189 7.91 -0.77 -11.34
N ASP A 190 7.81 0.23 -12.21
CA ASP A 190 8.60 1.46 -12.11
C ASP A 190 8.18 2.25 -10.87
N VAL A 191 9.12 2.52 -9.96
CA VAL A 191 8.83 3.24 -8.73
C VAL A 191 9.67 4.51 -8.58
N LEU A 192 8.99 5.63 -8.31
CA LEU A 192 9.58 6.87 -7.81
C LEU A 192 9.51 6.90 -6.28
N ILE A 193 10.65 7.06 -5.60
CA ILE A 193 10.73 7.18 -4.14
C ILE A 193 11.06 8.63 -3.77
N LEU A 194 10.20 9.25 -2.96
CA LEU A 194 10.29 10.65 -2.55
C LEU A 194 10.42 10.73 -1.03
N THR A 195 11.62 10.99 -0.51
CA THR A 195 11.86 11.07 0.95
C THR A 195 12.46 12.42 1.33
N GLY A 196 11.97 13.01 2.43
CA GLY A 196 12.53 14.24 2.97
C GLY A 196 13.89 14.02 3.62
N LYS A 197 14.88 14.86 3.31
CA LYS A 197 16.24 14.74 3.89
C LYS A 197 16.24 14.83 5.42
N ASN A 198 15.36 15.65 5.99
CA ASN A 198 15.27 15.92 7.42
C ASN A 198 14.14 15.12 8.11
N ASP A 199 13.64 14.06 7.48
CA ASP A 199 12.60 13.22 8.06
C ASP A 199 13.16 12.43 9.26
N THR A 200 12.63 12.70 10.46
CA THR A 200 13.02 12.01 11.70
C THR A 200 12.16 10.77 11.99
N TRP A 201 11.08 10.56 11.24
CA TRP A 201 10.19 9.41 11.35
C TRP A 201 10.60 8.29 10.39
N THR A 202 10.97 8.64 9.15
CA THR A 202 11.55 7.72 8.15
C THR A 202 12.89 8.25 7.60
N PRO A 203 14.01 8.09 8.33
CA PRO A 203 15.29 8.67 7.94
C PRO A 203 15.75 8.26 6.53
N ALA A 204 15.97 9.26 5.66
CA ALA A 204 16.31 9.08 4.24
C ALA A 204 17.68 8.44 3.98
N ASP A 205 18.58 8.55 4.96
CA ASP A 205 19.94 8.02 4.88
C ASP A 205 19.94 6.48 4.84
N LEU A 206 18.96 5.83 5.46
CA LEU A 206 18.76 4.39 5.41
C LEU A 206 18.31 3.90 4.02
N ALA A 207 17.36 4.59 3.38
CA ALA A 207 16.94 4.25 2.01
C ALA A 207 18.09 4.40 1.01
N SER A 208 18.79 5.52 1.06
CA SER A 208 19.87 5.81 0.12
C SER A 208 21.10 4.91 0.30
N ARG A 209 21.42 4.46 1.53
CA ARG A 209 22.47 3.44 1.78
C ARG A 209 22.10 2.05 1.27
N ARG A 210 20.82 1.67 1.35
CA ARG A 210 20.34 0.36 0.92
C ARG A 210 20.20 0.25 -0.59
N LEU A 211 19.71 1.29 -1.26
CA LEU A 211 19.60 1.34 -2.72
C LEU A 211 20.96 1.43 -3.43
N ARG A 212 22.00 1.93 -2.76
CA ARG A 212 23.37 1.95 -3.26
C ARG A 212 24.10 0.60 -3.17
N ARG A 213 23.56 -0.38 -2.44
CA ARG A 213 24.11 -1.74 -2.42
C ARG A 213 23.56 -2.47 -3.65
N GLU A 214 24.39 -2.61 -4.68
CA GLU A 214 24.17 -3.58 -5.78
C GLU A 214 23.72 -4.92 -5.18
N PRO A 215 22.70 -5.60 -5.75
CA PRO A 215 22.28 -6.91 -5.28
C PRO A 215 23.47 -7.88 -5.36
N THR A 216 23.90 -8.44 -4.23
CA THR A 216 24.98 -9.44 -4.16
C THR A 216 24.60 -10.81 -4.73
N THR A 217 23.42 -10.92 -5.37
CA THR A 217 22.89 -12.15 -5.93
C THR A 217 22.56 -11.89 -7.40
N PRO A 218 23.07 -12.69 -8.35
CA PRO A 218 22.78 -12.51 -9.76
C PRO A 218 21.31 -12.86 -10.03
N VAL A 219 20.43 -11.88 -9.89
CA VAL A 219 19.08 -11.93 -10.43
C VAL A 219 19.22 -11.58 -11.90
N ARG A 220 18.81 -12.50 -12.79
CA ARG A 220 18.75 -12.26 -14.25
C ARG A 220 18.15 -10.88 -14.49
N PRO A 221 18.86 -9.96 -15.17
CA PRO A 221 18.35 -8.62 -15.33
C PRO A 221 17.04 -8.70 -16.12
N PRO A 222 15.95 -8.04 -15.67
CA PRO A 222 14.84 -7.76 -16.56
C PRO A 222 15.40 -7.01 -17.78
N SER A 223 14.80 -7.18 -18.94
CA SER A 223 15.25 -6.56 -20.21
C SER A 223 15.31 -5.02 -20.18
N ARG A 224 14.87 -4.40 -19.09
CA ARG A 224 15.12 -3.01 -18.71
C ARG A 224 15.48 -2.94 -17.23
N SER A 225 16.72 -2.60 -16.90
CA SER A 225 17.10 -2.13 -15.57
C SER A 225 16.61 -0.69 -15.42
N ILE A 226 15.65 -0.46 -14.53
CA ILE A 226 15.02 0.86 -14.36
C ILE A 226 15.60 1.50 -13.11
N PRO A 227 16.28 2.67 -13.23
CA PRO A 227 16.98 3.28 -12.10
C PRO A 227 15.99 3.79 -11.05
N VAL A 228 16.15 3.32 -9.82
CA VAL A 228 15.44 3.88 -8.65
C VAL A 228 15.97 5.30 -8.41
N ARG A 229 15.21 6.33 -8.76
CA ARG A 229 15.54 7.72 -8.44
C ARG A 229 14.96 8.09 -7.07
N CYS A 230 15.84 8.22 -6.07
CA CYS A 230 15.52 8.96 -4.86
C CYS A 230 15.75 10.45 -5.12
N THR A 231 14.69 11.24 -5.16
CA THR A 231 14.82 12.70 -5.09
C THR A 231 14.51 13.12 -3.66
N ALA A 232 15.52 13.67 -2.97
CA ALA A 232 15.31 14.40 -1.74
C ALA A 232 14.99 15.84 -2.13
N SER A 233 13.80 16.33 -1.77
CA SER A 233 13.47 17.75 -1.97
C SER A 233 14.41 18.60 -1.12
N THR A 234 15.29 19.37 -1.77
CA THR A 234 16.06 20.44 -1.14
C THR A 234 15.71 21.75 -1.84
N SER A 235 15.31 22.77 -1.09
CA SER A 235 15.10 24.13 -1.58
C SER A 235 16.41 24.89 -1.89
N ALA A 236 17.45 24.20 -2.36
CA ALA A 236 18.74 24.81 -2.71
C ALA A 236 19.27 24.25 -4.03
N PRO A 237 19.87 25.10 -4.90
CA PRO A 237 20.30 24.70 -6.24
C PRO A 237 21.44 23.67 -6.19
N CYS A 238 21.34 22.66 -7.05
CA CYS A 238 22.35 21.61 -7.22
C CYS A 238 23.72 22.21 -7.61
N PRO A 239 24.84 21.76 -7.04
CA PRO A 239 26.15 22.04 -7.59
C PRO A 239 26.29 21.28 -8.92
N HIS A 240 26.55 22.00 -10.00
CA HIS A 240 26.96 21.40 -11.27
C HIS A 240 28.30 20.69 -11.10
N SER A 241 28.37 19.39 -11.40
CA SER A 241 29.66 18.73 -11.64
C SER A 241 30.17 19.12 -13.03
N PRO A 242 31.47 19.45 -13.17
CA PRO A 242 32.03 19.89 -14.45
C PRO A 242 32.12 18.72 -15.44
N VAL A 243 31.76 19.00 -16.70
CA VAL A 243 31.99 18.12 -17.84
C VAL A 243 33.51 18.08 -18.12
N PRO A 244 34.15 16.91 -18.31
CA PRO A 244 35.53 16.87 -18.76
C PRO A 244 35.61 17.38 -20.20
N ALA A 245 36.48 18.35 -20.45
CA ALA A 245 36.82 18.77 -21.79
C ALA A 245 37.72 17.70 -22.44
N THR A 246 37.24 17.18 -23.59
CA THR A 246 37.92 16.39 -24.64
C THR A 246 38.92 15.32 -24.22
#